data_AF-M5TD91-F1
#
_entry.id   AF-M5TD91-F1
#
_cell.length_a   1.000
_cell.length_b   1.000
_cell.length_c   1.000
_cell.angle_alpha   90.00
_cell.angle_beta   90.00
_cell.angle_gamma   90.00
#
_symmetry.space_group_name_H-M   'P 1'
#
loop_
_entity.id
_entity.type
_entity.pdbx_description
1 polymer ?
#
loop_
_entity_poly.entity_id
_entity_poly.type
_entity_poly.pdbx_seq_one_letter_code
_entity_poly.pdbx_strand_id
1 'polypeptide(L)' 'MEETRQQIARNLDISPDRIRYGPLENNRPGRLNTQGDHWQIHYRGQWKELPWHHDGPLQVTREHVKKWHGNPAG' A
#
# COMPACT_ATOMS: atom_id res chain seq x y z
N MET A 1 7.65 -8.15 -10.86
CA MET A 1 7.32 -7.39 -9.62
C MET A 1 7.64 -5.90 -9.75
N GLU A 2 8.74 -5.52 -10.41
CA GLU A 2 9.12 -4.10 -10.54
C GLU A 2 8.14 -3.27 -11.38
N GLU A 3 7.58 -3.82 -12.45
CA GLU A 3 6.51 -3.15 -13.22
C GLU A 3 5.28 -2.84 -12.35
N THR A 4 4.81 -3.78 -11.55
CA THR A 4 3.68 -3.59 -10.64
C THR A 4 3.98 -2.48 -9.63
N ARG A 5 5.19 -2.46 -9.06
CA ARG A 5 5.66 -1.40 -8.16
C ARG A 5 5.63 -0.03 -8.84
N GLN A 6 6.12 0.07 -10.08
CA GLN A 6 6.13 1.31 -10.85
C GLN A 6 4.72 1.79 -11.20
N GLN A 7 3.82 0.88 -11.60
CA GLN A 7 2.43 1.21 -11.91
C GLN A 7 1.66 1.69 -10.66
N ILE A 8 1.80 0.98 -9.53
CA ILE A 8 1.22 1.42 -8.25
C ILE A 8 1.73 2.81 -7.90
N ALA A 9 3.05 3.04 -7.98
CA ALA A 9 3.66 4.31 -7.66
C ALA A 9 3.13 5.44 -8.57
N ARG A 10 2.96 5.17 -9.86
CA ARG A 10 2.38 6.09 -10.84
C ARG A 10 0.93 6.42 -10.51
N ASN A 11 0.11 5.45 -10.14
CA ASN A 11 -1.30 5.66 -9.79
C ASN A 11 -1.49 6.44 -8.49
N LEU A 12 -0.50 6.37 -7.61
CA LEU A 12 -0.45 7.09 -6.35
C LEU A 12 0.23 8.46 -6.45
N ASP A 13 0.85 8.77 -7.60
CA ASP A 13 1.69 9.95 -7.82
C ASP A 13 2.83 10.06 -6.78
N ILE A 14 3.59 8.96 -6.62
CA ILE A 14 4.75 8.88 -5.71
C ILE A 14 5.93 8.16 -6.37
N SER A 15 7.11 8.26 -5.76
CA SER A 15 8.28 7.50 -6.18
C SER A 15 8.09 5.99 -5.93
N PRO A 16 8.53 5.11 -6.84
CA PRO A 16 8.44 3.67 -6.65
C PRO A 16 9.24 3.16 -5.45
N ASP A 17 10.27 3.88 -5.00
CA ASP A 17 10.99 3.59 -3.74
C ASP A 17 10.14 3.72 -2.48
N ARG A 18 8.97 4.38 -2.58
CA ARG A 18 7.98 4.42 -1.50
C ARG A 18 7.02 3.25 -1.54
N ILE A 19 7.22 2.28 -2.43
CA ILE A 19 6.44 1.04 -2.53
C ILE A 19 7.38 -0.15 -2.37
N ARG A 20 7.02 -1.09 -1.50
CA ARG A 20 7.74 -2.35 -1.32
C ARG A 20 6.76 -3.52 -1.24
N TYR A 21 7.24 -4.71 -1.59
CA TYR A 21 6.51 -5.96 -1.43
C TYR A 21 7.25 -6.82 -0.42
N GLY A 22 6.53 -7.35 0.58
CA GLY A 22 7.14 -8.19 1.61
C GLY A 22 6.24 -8.36 2.83
N PRO A 23 6.71 -9.05 3.88
CA PRO A 23 5.93 -9.29 5.08
C PRO A 23 5.60 -7.97 5.77
N LEU A 24 4.40 -7.91 6.36
CA LEU A 24 4.02 -6.77 7.18
C LEU A 24 4.85 -6.74 8.48
N GLU A 25 5.11 -5.53 8.99
CA GLU A 25 5.80 -5.37 10.26
C GLU A 25 5.10 -6.16 11.39
N ASN A 26 5.89 -6.82 12.23
CA ASN A 26 5.46 -7.72 13.30
C ASN A 26 4.72 -8.99 12.84
N ASN A 27 4.89 -9.42 11.58
CA ASN A 27 4.24 -10.63 11.06
C ASN A 27 2.71 -10.60 11.22
N ARG A 28 2.15 -9.39 11.29
CA ARG A 28 0.72 -9.19 11.45
C ARG A 28 0.02 -9.67 10.18
N PRO A 29 -1.14 -10.32 10.30
CA PRO A 29 -1.97 -10.55 9.14
C PRO A 29 -2.40 -9.20 8.54
N GLY A 30 -2.56 -9.17 7.22
CA GLY A 30 -3.09 -8.00 6.53
C GLY A 30 -4.47 -7.63 7.07
N ARG A 31 -4.96 -6.43 6.74
CA ARG A 31 -6.22 -5.93 7.30
C ARG A 31 -7.43 -6.84 7.05
N LEU A 32 -7.38 -7.65 5.99
CA LEU A 32 -8.39 -8.66 5.63
C LEU A 32 -8.08 -10.07 6.19
N ASN A 33 -7.23 -10.16 7.21
CA ASN A 33 -6.72 -11.40 7.78
C ASN A 33 -5.92 -12.28 6.79
N THR A 34 -5.40 -11.65 5.73
CA THR A 34 -4.60 -12.29 4.69
C THR A 34 -3.16 -12.48 5.17
N GLN A 35 -2.67 -13.71 5.14
CA GLN A 35 -1.30 -14.06 5.50
C GLN A 35 -0.37 -13.96 4.28
N GLY A 36 0.93 -13.73 4.52
CA GLY A 36 1.97 -13.69 3.49
C GLY A 36 2.51 -12.30 3.19
N ASP A 37 3.10 -12.15 2.01
CA ASP A 37 3.67 -10.90 1.52
C ASP A 37 2.59 -9.93 1.06
N HIS A 38 2.75 -8.66 1.46
CA HIS A 38 1.83 -7.58 1.12
C HIS A 38 2.56 -6.45 0.44
N TRP A 39 1.84 -5.75 -0.44
CA TRP A 39 2.28 -4.46 -0.90
C TRP A 39 2.20 -3.46 0.24
N GLN A 40 3.24 -2.63 0.36
CA GLN A 40 3.39 -1.64 1.42
C GLN A 40 3.76 -0.30 0.80
N ILE A 41 3.24 0.77 1.38
CA ILE A 41 3.47 2.15 1.00
C ILE A 41 4.11 2.91 2.16
N HIS A 42 5.13 3.71 1.86
CA HIS A 42 5.71 4.65 2.80
C HIS A 42 4.79 5.88 2.94
N TYR A 43 3.99 5.88 4.01
CA TYR A 43 2.99 6.90 4.29
C TYR A 43 3.20 7.46 5.70
N ARG A 44 3.38 8.79 5.81
CA ARG A 44 3.66 9.51 7.07
C ARG A 44 4.88 8.98 7.85
N GLY A 45 5.98 8.69 7.16
CA GLY A 45 7.23 8.24 7.79
C GLY A 45 7.19 6.80 8.32
N GLN A 46 6.13 6.06 7.99
CA GLN A 46 5.97 4.66 8.39
C GLN A 46 5.62 3.83 7.16
N TRP A 47 6.05 2.56 7.18
CA TRP A 47 5.60 1.58 6.21
C TRP A 47 4.22 1.07 6.62
N LYS A 48 3.25 1.26 5.74
CA LYS A 48 1.88 0.85 5.94
C LYS A 48 1.48 -0.11 4.82
N GLU A 49 0.53 -1.00 5.12
CA GLU A 49 -0.06 -1.87 4.09
C GLU A 49 -0.70 -1.01 2.99
N LEU A 50 -0.40 -1.33 1.73
CA LEU A 50 -1.09 -0.72 0.60
C LEU A 50 -2.57 -1.16 0.67
N PRO A 51 -3.53 -0.25 0.51
CA PRO A 51 -4.94 -0.62 0.49
C PRO A 51 -5.19 -1.73 -0.51
N TRP A 52 -6.02 -2.69 -0.12
CA TRP A 52 -6.47 -3.71 -1.05
C TRP A 52 -7.60 -3.15 -1.92
N HIS A 53 -7.53 -3.42 -3.22
CA HIS A 53 -8.63 -3.18 -4.16
C HIS A 53 -9.03 -4.53 -4.78
N HIS A 54 -10.32 -4.72 -5.03
CA HIS A 54 -10.87 -5.99 -5.52
C HIS A 54 -10.30 -6.39 -6.89
N ASP A 55 -10.16 -5.43 -7.80
CA ASP A 55 -9.46 -5.58 -9.09
C ASP A 55 -7.92 -5.67 -8.98
N GLY A 56 -7.38 -5.69 -7.76
CA GLY A 56 -5.95 -5.80 -7.50
C GLY A 56 -5.25 -4.46 -7.23
N PRO A 57 -3.97 -4.51 -6.84
CA PRO A 57 -3.24 -3.35 -6.29
C PRO A 57 -3.04 -2.21 -7.30
N LEU A 58 -3.19 -2.48 -8.59
CA LEU A 58 -3.09 -1.46 -9.65
C LEU A 58 -4.25 -0.47 -9.63
N GLN A 59 -5.43 -0.85 -9.14
CA GLN A 59 -6.56 0.06 -9.04
C GLN A 59 -6.55 0.93 -7.78
N VAL A 60 -5.49 0.81 -6.96
CA VAL A 60 -5.34 1.61 -5.75
C VAL A 60 -4.93 3.03 -6.12
N THR A 61 -5.72 3.99 -5.67
CA THR A 61 -5.48 5.42 -5.87
C THR A 61 -5.08 6.08 -4.55
N ARG A 62 -4.55 7.31 -4.64
CA ARG A 62 -4.18 8.08 -3.45
C ARG A 62 -5.37 8.34 -2.52
N GLU A 63 -6.58 8.45 -3.06
CA GLU A 63 -7.81 8.56 -2.26
C GLU A 63 -8.12 7.28 -1.49
N HIS A 64 -7.92 6.10 -2.10
CA HIS A 64 -8.02 4.82 -1.39
C HIS A 64 -7.02 4.74 -0.23
N VAL A 65 -5.78 5.17 -0.44
CA VAL A 65 -4.76 5.24 0.64
C VAL A 65 -5.21 6.16 1.77
N LYS A 66 -5.74 7.34 1.47
CA LYS A 66 -6.25 8.28 2.47
C LYS A 66 -7.45 7.71 3.23
N LYS A 67 -8.42 7.09 2.55
CA LYS A 67 -9.58 6.46 3.19
C LYS A 67 -9.18 5.27 4.06
N TRP A 68 -8.23 4.47 3.59
CA TRP A 68 -7.77 3.28 4.31
C TRP A 68 -6.98 3.63 5.57
N HIS A 69 -5.99 4.52 5.48
CA HIS A 69 -5.16 4.89 6.63
C HIS A 69 -5.71 6.06 7.45
N GLY A 70 -6.84 6.63 7.05
CA GLY A 70 -7.48 7.78 7.69
C GLY A 70 -7.01 9.12 7.12
N ASN A 71 -7.98 10.01 6.89
CA ASN A 71 -7.75 11.40 6.49
C ASN A 71 -7.04 12.15 7.64
N PRO A 72 -6.14 13.13 7.38
CA PRO A 72 -5.67 14.05 8.42
C PRO A 72 -6.84 14.87 8.97
N ALA A 73 -7.31 14.52 10.15
CA ALA A 73 -8.11 15.38 11.01
C ALA A 73 -7.91 14.85 12.44
N GLY A 74 -7.04 15.42 13.27
CA GLY A 74 -6.13 16.55 13.08
C GLY A 74 -4.92 16.44 14.00
#